data_AF-A0A8T8CZ91-F1
#
_entry.id   AF-A0A8T8CZ91-F1
#
_cell.length_a   1.000
_cell.length_b   1.000
_cell.length_c   1.000
_cell.angle_alpha   90.00
_cell.angle_beta   90.00
_cell.angle_gamma   90.00
#
_symmetry.space_group_name_H-M   'P 1'
#
loop_
_entity.id
_entity.type
_entity.pdbx_description
1 polymer ?
#
loop_
_entity_poly.entity_id
_entity_poly.type
_entity_poly.pdbx_seq_one_letter_code
_entity_poly.pdbx_strand_id
1 'polypeptide(L)' 'MPIRLKKLIGTFLLVALVIVYALVASIVAVAQLAESGPLAHFLFFLLSGMLWVLPAMGIIKWLILEPPRPKN' A
#
# COMPACT_ATOMS: atom_id res chain seq x y z
N MET A 1 10.44 10.57 -19.43
CA MET A 1 10.46 9.08 -19.41
C MET A 1 9.27 8.58 -20.23
N PRO A 2 9.43 7.55 -21.07
CA PRO A 2 8.30 6.98 -21.81
C PRO A 2 7.23 6.51 -20.82
N ILE A 3 6.01 7.00 -20.98
CA ILE A 3 4.82 6.76 -20.12
C ILE A 3 4.58 5.28 -19.81
N ARG A 4 4.96 4.39 -20.75
CA ARG A 4 4.84 2.93 -20.59
C ARG A 4 5.75 2.38 -19.48
N LEU A 5 6.95 2.95 -19.31
CA LEU A 5 7.91 2.50 -18.29
C LEU A 5 7.51 3.00 -16.89
N LYS A 6 6.96 4.21 -16.81
CA LYS A 6 6.43 4.78 -15.56
C LYS A 6 5.25 3.96 -15.02
N LYS A 7 4.36 3.51 -15.92
CA LYS A 7 3.27 2.58 -15.57
C LYS A 7 3.80 1.23 -15.07
N LEU A 8 4.80 0.65 -15.73
CA LEU A 8 5.39 -0.63 -15.31
C LEU A 8 5.99 -0.53 -13.90
N ILE A 9 6.78 0.51 -13.64
CA ILE A 9 7.42 0.76 -12.35
C ILE A 9 6.37 1.00 -11.25
N GLY A 10 5.31 1.76 -11.55
CA GLY A 10 4.22 2.02 -10.61
C GLY A 10 3.47 0.76 -10.21
N THR A 11 3.22 -0.17 -11.15
CA THR A 11 2.61 -1.48 -10.84
C THR A 11 3.50 -2.31 -9.92
N PHE A 12 4.80 -2.41 -10.23
CA PHE A 12 5.75 -3.13 -9.37
C PHE A 12 5.87 -2.50 -7.97
N LEU A 13 5.88 -1.17 -7.87
CA LEU A 13 5.88 -0.45 -6.59
C LEU A 13 4.62 -0.75 -5.77
N LEU A 14 3.45 -0.78 -6.40
CA LEU A 14 2.19 -1.14 -5.73
C LEU A 14 2.23 -2.58 -5.20
N VAL A 15 2.71 -3.53 -6.00
CA VAL A 15 2.83 -4.94 -5.60
C VAL A 15 3.85 -5.09 -4.46
N ALA A 16 5.02 -4.47 -4.58
CA ALA A 16 6.04 -4.49 -3.54
C ALA A 16 5.52 -3.88 -2.23
N LEU A 17 4.77 -2.78 -2.32
CA LEU A 17 4.13 -2.16 -1.17
C LEU A 17 3.17 -3.14 -0.48
N VAL A 18 2.32 -3.83 -1.25
CA VAL A 18 1.39 -4.84 -0.70
C VAL A 18 2.14 -5.98 -0.01
N ILE A 19 3.24 -6.48 -0.60
CA ILE A 19 4.03 -7.57 -0.01
C ILE A 19 4.67 -7.13 1.31
N VAL A 20 5.37 -6.00 1.32
CA VAL A 20 6.00 -5.46 2.53
C VAL A 20 4.94 -5.20 3.60
N TYR A 21 3.78 -4.67 3.19
CA TYR A 21 2.69 -4.40 4.09
C TYR A 21 2.11 -5.67 4.73
N ALA A 22 1.83 -6.69 3.92
CA ALA A 22 1.33 -7.97 4.41
C ALA A 22 2.31 -8.64 5.39
N LEU A 23 3.61 -8.54 5.12
CA LEU A 23 4.65 -9.04 6.02
C LEU A 23 4.66 -8.28 7.35
N VAL A 24 4.63 -6.94 7.32
CA VAL A 24 4.57 -6.13 8.54
C VAL A 24 3.28 -6.41 9.33
N ALA A 25 2.12 -6.46 8.67
CA ALA A 25 0.86 -6.80 9.31
C ALA A 25 0.88 -8.19 9.94
N SER A 26 1.49 -9.17 9.27
CA SER A 26 1.63 -10.53 9.81
C SER A 26 2.59 -10.58 10.99
N ILE A 27 3.72 -9.87 10.93
CA ILE A 27 4.68 -9.78 12.04
C ILE A 27 4.03 -9.12 13.25
N VAL A 28 3.30 -8.02 13.07
CA VAL A 28 2.63 -7.34 14.18
C VAL A 28 1.45 -8.16 14.70
N ALA A 29 0.71 -8.85 13.83
CA ALA A 29 -0.32 -9.79 14.26
C ALA A 29 0.26 -10.89 15.16
N VAL A 30 1.38 -11.49 14.76
CA VAL A 30 2.04 -12.55 15.53
C VAL A 30 2.71 -11.99 16.80
N ALA A 31 3.40 -10.85 16.72
CA ALA A 31 4.17 -10.30 17.83
C ALA A 31 3.31 -9.64 18.91
N GLN A 32 2.19 -9.01 18.52
CA GLN A 32 1.33 -8.24 19.44
C GLN A 32 0.09 -9.01 19.87
N LEU A 33 -0.27 -10.08 19.14
CA LEU A 33 -1.48 -10.88 19.42
C LEU A 33 -1.24 -12.36 19.72
N ALA A 34 0.00 -12.74 19.99
CA ALA A 34 0.28 -14.02 20.64
C ALA A 34 -0.44 -14.16 22.02
N GLU A 35 -0.73 -13.04 22.70
CA GLU A 35 -1.31 -13.00 24.06
C GLU A 35 -2.60 -12.16 24.18
N SER A 36 -3.11 -11.54 23.12
CA SER A 36 -4.23 -10.58 23.20
C SER A 36 -5.53 -11.07 22.50
N GLY A 37 -6.67 -10.74 23.12
CA GLY A 37 -7.99 -11.26 22.75
C GLY A 37 -8.52 -10.83 21.37
N PRO A 38 -9.62 -11.43 20.89
CA PRO A 38 -10.13 -11.30 19.51
C PRO A 38 -10.41 -9.86 19.05
N LEU A 39 -10.70 -8.96 19.99
CA LEU A 39 -11.03 -7.56 19.74
C LEU A 39 -9.78 -6.74 19.34
N ALA A 40 -8.60 -7.10 19.87
CA ALA A 40 -7.34 -6.52 19.45
C ALA A 40 -6.99 -6.92 18.00
N HIS A 41 -7.27 -8.18 17.62
CA HIS A 41 -7.08 -8.66 16.24
C HIS A 41 -7.92 -7.83 15.27
N PHE A 42 -9.19 -7.62 15.62
CA PHE A 42 -10.10 -6.86 14.78
C PHE A 42 -9.67 -5.39 14.60
N LEU A 43 -9.32 -4.70 15.69
CA LEU A 43 -8.85 -3.31 15.62
C LEU A 43 -7.52 -3.21 14.88
N PHE A 44 -6.63 -4.17 15.06
CA PHE A 44 -5.35 -4.20 14.35
C PHE A 44 -5.55 -4.33 12.85
N PHE A 45 -6.34 -5.30 12.39
CA PHE A 45 -6.66 -5.45 10.96
C PHE A 45 -7.41 -4.25 10.40
N LEU A 46 -8.31 -3.63 11.17
CA LEU A 46 -9.04 -2.42 10.75
C LEU A 46 -8.09 -1.23 10.54
N LEU A 47 -7.25 -0.92 11.54
CA LEU A 47 -6.32 0.20 11.49
C LEU A 47 -5.20 -0.05 10.48
N SER A 48 -4.72 -1.29 10.41
CA SER A 48 -3.78 -1.75 9.39
C SER A 48 -4.37 -1.55 7.98
N GLY A 49 -5.56 -2.09 7.75
CA GLY A 49 -6.30 -1.95 6.50
C GLY A 49 -6.64 -0.50 6.12
N MET A 50 -6.67 0.44 7.07
CA MET A 50 -6.80 1.87 6.78
C MET A 50 -5.46 2.56 6.54
N LEU A 51 -4.40 2.18 7.26
CA LEU A 51 -3.10 2.83 7.19
C LEU A 51 -2.45 2.67 5.81
N TRP A 52 -2.60 1.50 5.16
CA TRP A 52 -2.01 1.25 3.83
C TRP A 52 -2.72 2.00 2.68
N VAL A 53 -3.93 2.52 2.90
CA VAL A 53 -4.67 3.31 1.90
C VAL A 53 -3.93 4.60 1.57
N LEU A 54 -3.29 5.24 2.57
CA LEU A 54 -2.52 6.48 2.36
C LEU A 54 -1.32 6.28 1.42
N PRO A 55 -0.44 5.27 1.63
CA PRO A 55 0.61 4.94 0.69
C PRO A 55 0.09 4.55 -0.71
N ALA A 56 -0.95 3.71 -0.77
CA ALA A 56 -1.54 3.30 -2.05
C ALA A 56 -2.06 4.51 -2.84
N MET A 57 -2.73 5.44 -2.15
CA MET A 57 -3.22 6.69 -2.73
C MET A 57 -2.06 7.59 -3.19
N GLY A 58 -0.93 7.61 -2.48
CA GLY A 58 0.29 8.31 -2.90
C GLY A 58 0.88 7.75 -4.20
N ILE A 59 0.99 6.43 -4.32
CA ILE A 59 1.49 5.78 -5.55
C ILE A 59 0.52 6.01 -6.71
N ILE A 60 -0.79 5.82 -6.48
CA ILE A 60 -1.82 6.04 -7.51
C ILE A 60 -1.84 7.52 -7.93
N LYS A 61 -1.75 8.46 -6.99
CA LYS A 61 -1.67 9.89 -7.29
C LYS A 61 -0.43 10.21 -8.14
N TRP A 62 0.72 9.61 -7.84
CA TRP A 62 1.93 9.76 -8.65
C TRP A 62 1.83 9.13 -10.05
N LEU A 63 1.04 8.05 -10.17
CA LEU A 63 0.78 7.34 -11.42
C LEU A 63 -0.27 8.05 -12.30
N ILE A 64 -1.30 8.63 -11.70
CA ILE A 64 -2.47 9.25 -12.36
C ILE A 64 -2.25 10.74 -12.60
N LEU A 65 -1.55 11.47 -11.71
CA LEU A 65 -1.07 12.82 -11.99
C LEU A 65 0.14 12.74 -12.93
N GLU A 66 -0.10 12.24 -14.14
CA GLU A 66 0.71 12.64 -15.28
C GLU A 66 0.30 14.08 -15.63
N PRO A 67 1.25 15.03 -15.80
CA PRO A 67 0.91 16.36 -16.27
C PRO A 67 0.17 16.22 -17.60
N PRO A 68 -0.89 17.01 -17.83
CA PRO A 68 -1.70 16.92 -19.04
C PRO A 68 -0.76 16.98 -20.24
N ARG A 69 -0.82 15.96 -21.09
CA ARG A 69 -0.07 15.88 -22.35
C ARG A 69 -0.27 17.23 -23.07
N PRO A 70 0.79 18.00 -23.39
CA PRO A 70 0.61 19.23 -24.15
C PRO A 70 -0.09 18.83 -25.45
N LYS A 71 -1.32 19.34 -25.62
CA LYS A 71 -2.05 19.26 -26.89
C LYS A 71 -1.23 20.13 -27.85
N ASN A 72 -0.57 19.47 -28.81
CA ASN A 72 -0.09 20.13 -30.02
C ASN A 72 -1.28 20.74 -30.78
#